data_AF-A0AAD2X9M2-F1
#
_entry.id   AF-A0AAD2X9M2-F1
#
_cell.length_a   1.000
_cell.length_b   1.000
_cell.length_c   1.000
_cell.angle_alpha   90.00
_cell.angle_beta   90.00
_cell.angle_gamma   90.00
#
_symmetry.space_group_name_H-M   'P 1'
#
loop_
_entity.id
_entity.type
_entity.pdbx_description
1 polymer ?
#
loop_
_entity_poly.entity_id
_entity_poly.type
_entity_poly.pdbx_seq_one_letter_code
_entity_poly.pdbx_strand_id
1 'polypeptide(L)'
;MRKENKILVTKIGDIEEADVIFDDNNNLYLYSFSGEDEFYRLDGAYKIFDNKEQAEEYVRENIIPFDKNKVKEYLTKRYEVNSIREMEDILPDSIIKRFSRPFLHICDLGSIQYGLLRNALKGIFCINAITFRKEEVAYIKHGKDDWVEITLKDGTKVTPRNEDENLIILWCFGGNPSGVHYTNIKKPVETEED
;
A
#
# COMPACT_ATOMS: atom_id res chain seq x y z
N MET A 1 -14.26 -30.78 -2.89
CA MET A 1 -13.69 -29.42 -2.73
C MET A 1 -14.79 -28.38 -2.63
N ARG A 2 -14.76 -27.56 -1.57
CA ARG A 2 -15.76 -26.53 -1.25
C ARG A 2 -15.14 -25.14 -1.39
N LYS A 3 -15.86 -24.18 -1.99
CA LYS A 3 -15.46 -22.77 -2.10
C LYS A 3 -16.25 -21.93 -1.09
N GLU A 4 -15.57 -21.07 -0.33
CA GLU A 4 -16.20 -20.14 0.62
C GLU A 4 -15.56 -18.75 0.52
N ASN A 5 -16.34 -17.71 0.78
CA ASN A 5 -15.81 -16.37 1.01
C ASN A 5 -15.31 -16.26 2.45
N LYS A 6 -14.12 -15.69 2.61
CA LYS A 6 -13.44 -15.49 3.90
C LYS A 6 -12.74 -14.13 3.92
N ILE A 7 -12.23 -13.77 5.08
CA ILE A 7 -11.38 -12.59 5.27
C ILE A 7 -9.92 -13.02 5.29
N LEU A 8 -9.09 -12.38 4.48
CA LEU A 8 -7.65 -12.58 4.41
C LEU A 8 -6.94 -11.38 5.03
N VAL A 9 -6.04 -11.65 5.97
CA VAL A 9 -5.11 -10.67 6.52
C VAL A 9 -3.75 -10.86 5.87
N THR A 10 -3.24 -9.79 5.28
CA THR A 10 -1.90 -9.75 4.71
C THR A 10 -0.84 -9.60 5.80
N LYS A 11 0.41 -9.91 5.45
CA LYS A 11 1.57 -9.77 6.34
C LYS A 11 1.82 -8.34 6.88
N ILE A 12 1.22 -7.33 6.25
CA ILE A 12 1.31 -5.92 6.64
C ILE A 12 0.02 -5.40 7.27
N GLY A 13 -0.96 -6.30 7.50
CA GLY A 13 -2.20 -5.99 8.20
C GLY A 13 -3.34 -5.48 7.31
N ASP A 14 -3.21 -5.55 5.98
CA ASP A 14 -4.36 -5.29 5.11
C ASP A 14 -5.40 -6.39 5.30
N ILE A 15 -6.67 -6.00 5.33
CA ILE A 15 -7.81 -6.91 5.48
C ILE A 15 -8.59 -6.89 4.17
N GLU A 16 -8.65 -8.03 3.50
CA GLU A 16 -9.25 -8.19 2.18
C GLU A 16 -10.23 -9.37 2.16
N GLU A 17 -11.17 -9.35 1.21
CA GLU A 17 -12.03 -10.51 0.95
C GLU A 17 -11.32 -11.50 0.03
N ALA A 18 -11.41 -12.77 0.35
CA ALA A 18 -10.79 -13.84 -0.41
C ALA A 18 -11.73 -15.03 -0.59
N ASP A 19 -11.67 -15.60 -1.78
CA ASP A 19 -12.31 -16.86 -2.13
C ASP A 19 -11.38 -18.01 -1.76
N VAL A 20 -11.80 -18.88 -0.85
CA VAL A 20 -10.98 -19.99 -0.32
C VAL A 20 -11.55 -21.33 -0.75
N ILE A 21 -10.67 -22.22 -1.23
CA ILE A 21 -11.01 -23.60 -1.57
C ILE A 21 -10.43 -24.53 -0.51
N PHE A 22 -11.31 -25.36 0.06
CA PHE A 22 -10.95 -26.44 0.97
C PHE A 22 -10.82 -27.77 0.21
N ASP A 23 -9.85 -28.58 0.60
CA ASP A 23 -9.75 -29.98 0.17
C ASP A 23 -10.87 -30.84 0.80
N ASP A 24 -10.92 -32.12 0.43
CA ASP A 24 -11.96 -33.03 0.92
C ASP A 24 -11.80 -33.39 2.41
N ASN A 25 -10.66 -33.05 3.02
CA ASN A 25 -10.41 -33.17 4.46
C ASN A 25 -10.70 -31.85 5.22
N ASN A 26 -11.30 -30.87 4.54
CA ASN A 26 -11.59 -29.54 5.08
C ASN A 26 -10.33 -28.74 5.46
N ASN A 27 -9.17 -29.07 4.89
CA ASN A 27 -7.98 -28.24 5.01
C ASN A 27 -8.02 -27.15 3.93
N LEU A 28 -7.54 -25.96 4.30
CA LEU A 28 -7.36 -24.89 3.33
C LEU A 28 -6.34 -25.32 2.27
N TYR A 29 -6.76 -25.32 1.01
CA TYR A 29 -5.95 -25.78 -0.12
C TYR A 29 -5.45 -24.61 -0.98
N LEU A 30 -6.38 -23.75 -1.40
CA LEU A 30 -6.09 -22.60 -2.25
C LEU A 30 -6.90 -21.38 -1.81
N TYR A 31 -6.42 -20.20 -2.18
CA TYR A 31 -7.17 -18.94 -2.09
C TYR A 31 -7.02 -18.11 -3.37
N SER A 32 -7.99 -17.26 -3.65
CA SER A 32 -7.94 -16.20 -4.65
C SER A 32 -8.39 -14.89 -4.00
N PHE A 33 -7.84 -13.76 -4.43
CA PHE A 33 -8.38 -12.45 -4.05
C PHE A 33 -9.75 -12.25 -4.71
N SER A 34 -10.68 -11.58 -4.02
CA SER A 34 -12.03 -11.40 -4.54
C SER A 34 -12.01 -10.72 -5.92
N GLY A 35 -12.57 -11.40 -6.93
CA GLY A 35 -12.61 -10.91 -8.31
C GLY A 35 -11.42 -11.34 -9.19
N GLU A 36 -10.48 -12.12 -8.67
CA GLU A 36 -9.37 -12.70 -9.44
C GLU A 36 -9.63 -14.18 -9.80
N ASP A 37 -9.17 -14.58 -10.99
CA ASP A 37 -9.28 -15.97 -11.49
C ASP A 37 -8.07 -16.84 -11.08
N GLU A 38 -7.01 -16.24 -10.53
CA GLU A 38 -5.80 -16.95 -10.12
C GLU A 38 -5.89 -17.47 -8.69
N PHE A 39 -5.50 -18.74 -8.48
CA PHE A 39 -5.51 -19.38 -7.18
C PHE A 39 -4.09 -19.69 -6.70
N TYR A 40 -3.83 -19.36 -5.43
CA TYR A 40 -2.53 -19.50 -4.80
C TYR A 40 -2.58 -20.45 -3.60
N ARG A 41 -1.45 -21.11 -3.31
CA ARG A 41 -1.28 -21.85 -2.05
C ARG A 41 -0.89 -20.89 -0.93
N LEU A 42 -1.38 -21.16 0.27
CA LEU A 42 -1.00 -20.38 1.45
C LEU A 42 0.46 -20.67 1.84
N ASP A 43 1.30 -19.66 1.89
CA ASP A 43 2.71 -19.76 2.31
C ASP A 43 2.92 -19.42 3.81
N GLY A 44 1.82 -19.33 4.58
CA GLY A 44 1.81 -18.97 6.00
C GLY A 44 1.97 -17.48 6.29
N ALA A 45 2.25 -16.66 5.28
CA ALA A 45 2.34 -15.21 5.42
C ALA A 45 0.99 -14.49 5.45
N TYR A 46 -0.07 -15.21 5.09
CA TYR A 46 -1.44 -14.75 5.10
C TYR A 46 -2.21 -15.52 6.17
N LYS A 47 -3.17 -14.86 6.80
CA LYS A 47 -4.08 -15.48 7.78
C LYS A 47 -5.51 -15.35 7.29
N ILE A 48 -6.29 -16.42 7.43
CA ILE A 48 -7.68 -16.47 6.99
C ILE A 48 -8.58 -16.51 8.22
N PHE A 49 -9.64 -15.70 8.19
CA PHE A 49 -10.62 -15.55 9.25
C PHE A 49 -12.03 -15.69 8.68
N ASP A 50 -12.99 -16.08 9.54
CA ASP A 50 -14.38 -16.22 9.13
C ASP A 50 -15.09 -14.87 9.02
N ASN A 51 -14.63 -13.87 9.77
CA ASN A 51 -15.22 -12.54 9.78
C ASN A 51 -14.19 -11.43 10.03
N LYS A 52 -14.63 -10.20 9.77
CA LYS A 52 -13.78 -9.01 9.82
C LYS A 52 -13.33 -8.68 11.26
N GLU A 53 -14.16 -8.92 12.25
CA GLU A 53 -13.86 -8.62 13.66
C GLU A 53 -12.66 -9.44 14.16
N GLN A 54 -12.64 -10.74 13.86
CA GLN A 54 -11.50 -11.62 14.16
C GLN A 54 -10.21 -11.18 13.46
N ALA A 55 -10.33 -10.76 12.19
CA ALA A 55 -9.19 -10.26 11.43
C ALA A 55 -8.64 -8.95 12.03
N GLU A 56 -9.53 -8.01 12.41
CA GLU A 56 -9.15 -6.75 13.04
C GLU A 56 -8.51 -6.96 14.42
N GLU A 57 -9.02 -7.89 15.23
CA GLU A 57 -8.42 -8.28 16.50
C GLU A 57 -7.01 -8.88 16.30
N TYR A 58 -6.86 -9.82 15.35
CA TYR A 58 -5.56 -10.39 15.03
C TYR A 58 -4.54 -9.32 14.61
N VAL A 59 -4.93 -8.41 13.71
CA VAL A 59 -4.05 -7.30 13.26
C VAL A 59 -3.62 -6.45 14.45
N ARG A 60 -4.57 -6.07 15.32
CA ARG A 60 -4.31 -5.23 16.50
C ARG A 60 -3.30 -5.87 17.47
N GLU A 61 -3.38 -7.18 17.65
CA GLU A 61 -2.55 -7.91 18.61
C GLU A 61 -1.20 -8.36 18.04
N ASN A 62 -1.13 -8.66 16.74
CA ASN A 62 0.00 -9.38 16.15
C ASN A 62 0.78 -8.60 15.10
N ILE A 63 0.22 -7.53 14.55
CA ILE A 63 0.87 -6.73 13.50
C ILE A 63 1.25 -5.37 14.07
N ILE A 64 2.56 -5.15 14.23
CA ILE A 64 3.08 -3.84 14.62
C ILE A 64 2.80 -2.85 13.48
N PRO A 65 2.05 -1.76 13.74
CA PRO A 65 1.72 -0.82 12.70
C PRO A 65 2.97 -0.05 12.25
N PHE A 66 3.14 0.06 10.94
CA PHE A 66 3.96 1.10 10.38
C PHE A 66 3.24 2.44 10.62
N ASP A 67 3.77 3.25 11.53
CA ASP A 67 3.07 4.43 12.05
C ASP A 67 3.23 5.64 11.11
N LYS A 68 2.24 6.55 11.10
CA LYS A 68 2.28 7.82 10.37
C LYS A 68 3.52 8.65 10.70
N ASN A 69 4.02 8.56 11.94
CA ASN A 69 5.21 9.28 12.37
C ASN A 69 6.49 8.73 11.72
N LYS A 70 6.49 7.45 11.32
CA LYS A 70 7.57 6.78 10.61
C LYS A 70 7.52 6.97 9.10
N VAL A 71 6.39 7.39 8.54
CA VAL A 71 6.23 7.64 7.10
C VAL A 71 7.23 8.69 6.60
N LYS A 72 7.35 9.83 7.29
CA LYS A 72 8.28 10.89 6.86
C LYS A 72 9.73 10.40 6.90
N GLU A 73 10.11 9.74 7.98
CA GLU A 73 11.46 9.20 8.18
C GLU A 73 11.80 8.14 7.12
N TYR A 74 10.87 7.24 6.85
CA TYR A 74 10.96 6.24 5.78
C TYR A 74 11.12 6.89 4.41
N LEU A 75 10.29 7.90 4.10
CA LEU A 75 10.33 8.58 2.83
C LEU A 75 11.70 9.26 2.63
N THR A 76 12.26 9.91 3.63
CA THR A 76 13.60 10.49 3.51
C THR A 76 14.69 9.43 3.38
N LYS A 77 14.70 8.44 4.27
CA LYS A 77 15.79 7.45 4.37
C LYS A 77 15.82 6.48 3.18
N ARG A 78 14.69 6.25 2.47
CA ARG A 78 14.59 5.26 1.37
C ARG A 78 15.54 5.53 0.20
N TYR A 79 15.96 6.77 0.04
CA TYR A 79 16.89 7.17 -1.02
C TYR A 79 18.36 7.10 -0.59
N GLU A 80 18.63 6.96 0.71
CA GLU A 80 19.96 7.02 1.29
C GLU A 80 20.53 5.63 1.63
N VAL A 81 19.66 4.64 1.81
CA VAL A 81 20.05 3.29 2.23
C VAL A 81 20.14 2.32 1.07
N ASN A 82 21.07 1.37 1.16
CA ASN A 82 21.27 0.32 0.15
C ASN A 82 20.69 -1.03 0.60
N SER A 83 20.26 -1.15 1.85
CA SER A 83 19.78 -2.39 2.45
C SER A 83 18.58 -2.17 3.35
N ILE A 84 17.64 -3.11 3.33
CA ILE A 84 16.50 -3.15 4.25
C ILE A 84 16.95 -3.19 5.72
N ARG A 85 18.14 -3.73 6.03
CA ARG A 85 18.68 -3.75 7.40
C ARG A 85 19.00 -2.36 7.94
N GLU A 86 19.25 -1.39 7.08
CA GLU A 86 19.50 -0.01 7.49
C GLU A 86 18.19 0.71 7.90
N MET A 87 17.05 0.04 7.75
CA MET A 87 15.70 0.53 8.08
C MET A 87 15.08 -0.20 9.28
N GLU A 88 15.87 -0.94 10.07
CA GLU A 88 15.42 -1.71 11.23
C GLU A 88 14.71 -0.87 12.32
N ASP A 89 15.03 0.42 12.38
CA ASP A 89 14.44 1.41 13.28
C ASP A 89 13.11 2.00 12.78
N ILE A 90 12.71 1.70 11.55
CA ILE A 90 11.58 2.32 10.84
C ILE A 90 10.55 1.27 10.41
N LEU A 91 11.01 0.16 9.83
CA LEU A 91 10.15 -0.88 9.28
C LEU A 91 9.69 -1.86 10.36
N PRO A 92 8.49 -2.46 10.22
CA PRO A 92 8.05 -3.52 11.13
C PRO A 92 9.00 -4.72 11.15
N ASP A 93 9.22 -5.30 12.33
CA ASP A 93 10.04 -6.52 12.54
C ASP A 93 9.69 -7.67 11.60
N SER A 94 8.41 -7.83 11.25
CA SER A 94 7.94 -8.86 10.33
C SER A 94 8.52 -8.70 8.92
N ILE A 95 8.69 -7.46 8.46
CA ILE A 95 9.32 -7.13 7.19
C ILE A 95 10.83 -7.38 7.29
N ILE A 96 11.47 -6.88 8.34
CA ILE A 96 12.91 -7.12 8.58
C ILE A 96 13.21 -8.61 8.59
N LYS A 97 12.51 -9.43 9.40
CA LYS A 97 12.78 -10.87 9.51
C LYS A 97 12.65 -11.60 8.17
N ARG A 98 11.64 -11.27 7.34
CA ARG A 98 11.42 -11.96 6.06
C ARG A 98 12.44 -11.56 4.99
N PHE A 99 12.79 -10.27 4.94
CA PHE A 99 13.66 -9.72 3.91
C PHE A 99 15.10 -9.50 4.38
N SER A 100 15.44 -9.93 5.61
CA SER A 100 16.80 -9.89 6.16
C SER A 100 17.77 -10.91 5.53
N ARG A 101 17.38 -11.60 4.45
CA ARG A 101 18.37 -12.31 3.61
C ARG A 101 19.44 -11.29 3.21
N PRO A 102 20.72 -11.67 3.22
CA PRO A 102 21.76 -10.67 3.01
C PRO A 102 21.61 -10.05 1.61
N PHE A 103 21.64 -8.71 1.56
CA PHE A 103 21.70 -7.87 0.36
C PHE A 103 20.40 -7.54 -0.40
N LEU A 104 19.22 -7.55 0.25
CA LEU A 104 18.02 -6.99 -0.38
C LEU A 104 17.97 -5.46 -0.22
N HIS A 105 17.87 -4.77 -1.36
CA HIS A 105 17.74 -3.33 -1.45
C HIS A 105 16.34 -2.89 -1.01
N ILE A 106 16.19 -1.65 -0.51
CA ILE A 106 14.87 -1.16 -0.05
C ILE A 106 13.82 -1.18 -1.17
N CYS A 107 14.23 -0.92 -2.41
CA CYS A 107 13.39 -1.02 -3.60
C CYS A 107 12.83 -2.44 -3.86
N ASP A 108 13.50 -3.49 -3.36
CA ASP A 108 13.07 -4.88 -3.55
C ASP A 108 11.83 -5.22 -2.72
N LEU A 109 11.39 -4.34 -1.80
CA LEU A 109 10.10 -4.49 -1.12
C LEU A 109 8.91 -4.41 -2.08
N GLY A 110 9.06 -3.78 -3.25
CA GLY A 110 8.01 -3.72 -4.28
C GLY A 110 6.66 -3.26 -3.73
N SER A 111 5.60 -4.04 -3.98
CA SER A 111 4.22 -3.73 -3.56
C SER A 111 4.01 -3.65 -2.05
N ILE A 112 4.93 -4.18 -1.23
CA ILE A 112 4.87 -4.08 0.23
C ILE A 112 5.00 -2.62 0.66
N GLN A 113 5.78 -1.82 -0.07
CA GLN A 113 5.94 -0.39 0.21
C GLN A 113 4.60 0.34 0.09
N TYR A 114 3.73 -0.09 -0.83
CA TYR A 114 2.40 0.49 -1.04
C TYR A 114 1.48 0.24 0.15
N GLY A 115 1.42 -1.00 0.62
CA GLY A 115 0.55 -1.34 1.75
C GLY A 115 1.07 -0.77 3.08
N LEU A 116 2.41 -0.64 3.25
CA LEU A 116 2.97 0.08 4.39
C LEU A 116 2.44 1.52 4.45
N LEU A 117 2.60 2.31 3.37
CA LEU A 117 2.08 3.68 3.33
C LEU A 117 0.57 3.73 3.51
N ARG A 118 -0.18 2.86 2.83
CA ARG A 118 -1.65 2.79 2.93
C ARG A 118 -2.10 2.57 4.37
N ASN A 119 -1.47 1.64 5.09
CA ASN A 119 -1.80 1.32 6.47
C ASN A 119 -1.40 2.41 7.45
N ALA A 120 -0.25 3.03 7.25
CA ALA A 120 0.18 4.15 8.09
C ALA A 120 -0.74 5.36 7.97
N LEU A 121 -1.19 5.67 6.75
CA LEU A 121 -2.03 6.83 6.47
C LEU A 121 -3.51 6.59 6.80
N LYS A 122 -3.96 5.34 6.90
CA LYS A 122 -5.37 4.95 7.16
C LYS A 122 -6.36 5.68 6.26
N GLY A 123 -5.97 5.89 5.00
CA GLY A 123 -6.77 6.60 4.01
C GLY A 123 -6.91 8.12 4.24
N ILE A 124 -6.13 8.73 5.13
CA ILE A 124 -6.09 10.19 5.32
C ILE A 124 -4.81 10.72 4.67
N PHE A 125 -4.98 11.66 3.74
CA PHE A 125 -3.89 12.25 2.97
C PHE A 125 -3.79 13.73 3.26
N CYS A 126 -2.56 14.25 3.27
CA CYS A 126 -2.26 15.67 3.29
C CYS A 126 -1.30 15.98 2.15
N ILE A 127 -1.81 16.56 1.07
CA ILE A 127 -1.06 16.84 -0.17
C ILE A 127 -1.23 18.32 -0.47
N ASN A 128 -0.14 19.05 -0.71
CA ASN A 128 -0.19 20.48 -0.95
C ASN A 128 -1.01 21.26 0.10
N ALA A 129 -0.81 20.91 1.38
CA ALA A 129 -1.56 21.44 2.52
C ALA A 129 -3.10 21.21 2.50
N ILE A 130 -3.60 20.38 1.59
CA ILE A 130 -5.01 19.96 1.52
C ILE A 130 -5.12 18.59 2.17
N THR A 131 -5.93 18.51 3.23
CA THR A 131 -6.25 17.24 3.89
C THR A 131 -7.55 16.67 3.34
N PHE A 132 -7.54 15.40 2.95
CA PHE A 132 -8.71 14.70 2.43
C PHE A 132 -8.62 13.19 2.73
N ARG A 133 -9.76 12.52 2.72
CA ARG A 133 -9.87 11.07 2.82
C ARG A 133 -9.87 10.41 1.45
N LYS A 134 -9.44 9.14 1.40
CA LYS A 134 -9.48 8.32 0.18
C LYS A 134 -10.87 8.34 -0.47
N GLU A 135 -11.92 8.25 0.33
CA GLU A 135 -13.30 8.17 -0.14
C GLU A 135 -13.81 9.49 -0.74
N GLU A 136 -13.09 10.60 -0.54
CA GLU A 136 -13.42 11.91 -1.10
C GLU A 136 -12.84 12.11 -2.50
N VAL A 137 -11.95 11.21 -2.95
CA VAL A 137 -11.38 11.26 -4.31
C VAL A 137 -12.44 10.82 -5.33
N ALA A 138 -12.65 11.65 -6.35
CA ALA A 138 -13.55 11.34 -7.47
C ALA A 138 -12.80 10.65 -8.62
N TYR A 139 -11.68 11.23 -9.05
CA TYR A 139 -10.79 10.62 -10.05
C TYR A 139 -9.39 11.23 -9.97
N ILE A 140 -8.42 10.54 -10.57
CA ILE A 140 -7.02 10.94 -10.67
C ILE A 140 -6.65 11.02 -12.15
N LYS A 141 -6.00 12.12 -12.55
CA LYS A 141 -5.41 12.27 -13.88
C LYS A 141 -3.91 12.05 -13.80
N HIS A 142 -3.38 11.26 -14.72
CA HIS A 142 -1.95 11.00 -14.85
C HIS A 142 -1.36 11.85 -15.97
N GLY A 143 -0.23 12.47 -15.69
CA GLY A 143 0.49 13.39 -16.54
C GLY A 143 1.79 12.81 -17.07
N LYS A 144 2.69 13.71 -17.46
CA LYS A 144 4.05 13.39 -17.85
C LYS A 144 4.84 12.87 -16.64
N ASP A 145 5.66 11.84 -16.85
CA ASP A 145 6.52 11.24 -15.82
C ASP A 145 5.71 10.81 -14.57
N ASP A 146 4.48 10.33 -14.79
CA ASP A 146 3.52 9.88 -13.78
C ASP A 146 3.18 10.92 -12.70
N TRP A 147 3.30 12.21 -13.00
CA TRP A 147 2.74 13.26 -12.15
C TRP A 147 1.22 13.26 -12.16
N VAL A 148 0.59 13.52 -11.01
CA VAL A 148 -0.86 13.38 -10.89
C VAL A 148 -1.59 14.69 -10.53
N GLU A 149 -2.84 14.82 -10.97
CA GLU A 149 -3.82 15.78 -10.46
C GLU A 149 -5.01 15.00 -9.89
N ILE A 150 -5.31 15.19 -8.61
CA ILE A 150 -6.47 14.60 -7.95
C ILE A 150 -7.64 15.57 -8.06
N THR A 151 -8.82 15.07 -8.42
CA THR A 151 -10.08 15.81 -8.26
C THR A 151 -10.89 15.16 -7.14
N LEU A 152 -11.26 15.95 -6.14
CA LEU A 152 -12.15 15.54 -5.05
C LEU A 152 -13.62 15.64 -5.49
N LYS A 153 -14.52 14.98 -4.76
CA LYS A 153 -15.97 14.94 -5.04
C LYS A 153 -16.64 16.30 -5.01
N ASP A 154 -16.09 17.26 -4.28
CA ASP A 154 -16.55 18.65 -4.23
C ASP A 154 -16.02 19.52 -5.39
N GLY A 155 -15.19 18.96 -6.27
CA GLY A 155 -14.56 19.64 -7.39
C GLY A 155 -13.20 20.26 -7.07
N THR A 156 -12.72 20.18 -5.82
CA THR A 156 -11.40 20.65 -5.42
C THR A 156 -10.31 19.88 -6.17
N LYS A 157 -9.35 20.61 -6.74
CA LYS A 157 -8.18 20.04 -7.40
C LYS A 157 -6.97 20.07 -6.48
N VAL A 158 -6.28 18.94 -6.41
CA VAL A 158 -5.09 18.78 -5.58
C VAL A 158 -3.95 18.28 -6.45
N THR A 159 -2.87 19.03 -6.49
CA THR A 159 -1.63 18.67 -7.20
C THR A 159 -0.51 18.51 -6.19
N PRO A 160 0.27 17.42 -6.23
CA PRO A 160 1.40 17.26 -5.33
C PRO A 160 2.51 18.28 -5.63
N ARG A 161 3.24 18.68 -4.58
CA ARG A 161 4.30 19.71 -4.66
C ARG A 161 5.68 19.13 -4.93
N ASN A 162 5.91 17.90 -4.54
CA ASN A 162 7.21 17.24 -4.59
C ASN A 162 7.05 15.73 -4.84
N GLU A 163 8.18 15.07 -5.09
CA GLU A 163 8.20 13.65 -5.45
C GLU A 163 7.64 12.76 -4.36
N ASP A 164 7.82 13.11 -3.08
CA ASP A 164 7.24 12.36 -1.95
C ASP A 164 5.72 12.40 -1.96
N GLU A 165 5.12 13.57 -2.13
CA GLU A 165 3.66 13.71 -2.23
C GLU A 165 3.12 12.97 -3.45
N ASN A 166 3.81 13.04 -4.61
CA ASN A 166 3.42 12.30 -5.80
C ASN A 166 3.51 10.79 -5.57
N LEU A 167 4.58 10.33 -4.93
CA LEU A 167 4.81 8.93 -4.62
C LEU A 167 3.74 8.38 -3.68
N ILE A 168 3.39 9.11 -2.61
CA ILE A 168 2.32 8.73 -1.69
C ILE A 168 1.03 8.48 -2.48
N ILE A 169 0.70 9.34 -3.43
CA ILE A 169 -0.51 9.20 -4.24
C ILE A 169 -0.41 7.96 -5.13
N LEU A 170 0.65 7.82 -5.92
CA LEU A 170 0.84 6.68 -6.82
C LEU A 170 0.80 5.34 -6.07
N TRP A 171 1.41 5.27 -4.89
CA TRP A 171 1.48 4.05 -4.10
C TRP A 171 0.14 3.73 -3.40
N CYS A 172 -0.60 4.74 -2.95
CA CYS A 172 -1.86 4.50 -2.24
C CYS A 172 -3.05 4.27 -3.19
N PHE A 173 -3.03 4.89 -4.37
CA PHE A 173 -4.14 4.85 -5.34
C PHE A 173 -3.86 3.98 -6.57
N GLY A 174 -2.60 3.60 -6.80
CA GLY A 174 -2.19 2.78 -7.94
C GLY A 174 -1.70 3.60 -9.15
N GLY A 175 -1.29 2.87 -10.18
CA GLY A 175 -0.81 3.45 -11.45
C GLY A 175 -1.94 3.90 -12.38
N ASN A 176 -1.60 4.16 -13.64
CA ASN A 176 -2.53 4.59 -14.67
C ASN A 176 -3.09 3.40 -15.49
N PRO A 177 -4.21 2.76 -15.12
CA PRO A 177 -4.75 1.65 -15.88
C PRO A 177 -5.25 2.07 -17.28
N SER A 178 -5.53 3.35 -17.50
CA SER A 178 -6.05 3.86 -18.77
C SER A 178 -4.97 4.03 -19.85
N GLY A 179 -3.70 4.15 -19.46
CA GLY A 179 -2.60 4.53 -20.35
C GLY A 179 -2.69 5.96 -20.92
N VAL A 180 -3.69 6.75 -20.54
CA VAL A 180 -3.84 8.14 -21.01
C VAL A 180 -3.00 9.08 -20.17
N HIS A 181 -2.14 9.87 -20.83
CA HIS A 181 -1.29 10.88 -20.17
C HIS A 181 -1.65 12.30 -20.62
N TYR A 182 -1.93 13.16 -19.65
CA TYR A 182 -2.26 14.57 -19.85
C TYR A 182 -0.97 15.40 -19.89
N THR A 183 -0.67 15.98 -21.05
CA THR A 183 0.60 16.71 -21.29
C THR A 183 0.77 17.98 -20.45
N ASN A 184 -0.32 18.55 -19.94
CA ASN A 184 -0.31 19.73 -19.09
C ASN A 184 -0.03 19.43 -17.61
N ILE A 185 -0.11 18.16 -17.19
CA ILE A 185 0.22 17.73 -15.82
C ILE A 185 1.67 17.24 -15.84
N LYS A 186 2.55 17.89 -15.07
CA LYS A 186 4.00 17.65 -15.06
C LYS A 186 4.58 18.04 -13.71
N LYS A 187 5.83 17.63 -13.46
CA LYS A 187 6.59 18.03 -12.26
C LYS A 187 6.50 19.56 -12.09
N PRO A 188 6.14 20.05 -10.90
CA PRO A 188 6.24 21.48 -10.61
C PRO A 188 7.69 21.92 -10.79
N VAL A 189 7.88 23.09 -11.40
CA VAL A 189 9.22 23.66 -11.56
C VAL A 189 9.70 24.07 -10.17
N GLU A 190 10.87 23.60 -9.76
CA GLU A 190 11.54 24.10 -8.56
C GLU A 190 11.83 25.59 -8.80
N THR A 191 11.02 26.45 -8.18
CA THR A 191 11.39 27.86 -8.05
C THR A 191 12.46 27.89 -6.97
N GLU A 192 13.66 28.36 -7.31
CA GLU A 192 14.71 28.66 -6.34
C GLU A 192 14.07 29.45 -5.18
N GLU A 193 14.34 29.03 -3.94
CA GLU A 193 13.93 29.77 -2.76
C GLU A 193 14.54 31.18 -2.85
N ASP A 194 13.68 32.22 -2.91
CA ASP A 194 14.07 33.63 -2.75
C ASP A 194 14.57 33.91 -1.32
#